data_AF-A0A812P5P8-F1
#
_entry.id   AF-A0A812P5P8-F1
#
_cell.length_a   1.000
_cell.length_b   1.000
_cell.length_c   1.000
_cell.angle_alpha   90.00
_cell.angle_beta   90.00
_cell.angle_gamma   90.00
#
_symmetry.space_group_name_H-M   'P 1'
#
loop_
_entity.id
_entity.type
_entity.pdbx_description
1 polymer ?
#
loop_
_entity_poly.entity_id
_entity_poly.type
_entity_poly.pdbx_seq_one_letter_code
_entity_poly.pdbx_strand_id
1 'polypeptide(L)'
;MSLCHGSALEEISGDVVELAVIDVMGLDSQTLNHLWECSEVHKFNRVEVCLHLLQTLITKALDDGILKIPPPILSRVYQTISRGFVNLLNTKKITDTKFPYPFAQIIAVFLLVHILLTPALISASVPHRFLAPVFTFLAVFGMFSLMLGEDGASFFVCSASYLNIPRNSYSQAEYYTYIYIYMFVT
;
A
#
# COMPACT_ATOMS: atom_id res chain seq x y z
N MET A 1 4.90 -10.33 -16.37
CA MET A 1 4.25 -11.20 -15.37
C MET A 1 2.99 -11.81 -15.97
N SER A 2 2.44 -12.91 -15.45
CA SER A 2 1.16 -13.46 -15.98
C SER A 2 0.02 -12.45 -15.77
N LEU A 3 -1.02 -12.51 -16.60
CA LEU A 3 -2.15 -11.57 -16.54
C LEU A 3 -2.80 -11.54 -15.15
N CYS A 4 -3.08 -12.72 -14.57
CA CYS A 4 -3.61 -12.82 -13.22
C CYS A 4 -2.67 -12.21 -12.15
N HIS A 5 -1.36 -12.32 -12.33
CA HIS A 5 -0.39 -11.78 -11.37
C HIS A 5 -0.22 -10.26 -11.51
N GLY A 6 -0.22 -9.74 -12.74
CA GLY A 6 -0.20 -8.31 -13.00
C GLY A 6 -1.42 -7.62 -12.42
N SER A 7 -2.62 -8.13 -12.72
CA SER A 7 -3.87 -7.57 -12.18
C SER A 7 -3.96 -7.68 -10.66
N ALA A 8 -3.36 -8.71 -10.06
CA ALA A 8 -3.30 -8.84 -8.60
C ALA A 8 -2.43 -7.76 -7.95
N LEU A 9 -1.29 -7.44 -8.55
CA LEU A 9 -0.42 -6.39 -8.05
C LEU A 9 -0.99 -5.00 -8.28
N GLU A 10 -1.61 -4.75 -9.43
CA GLU A 10 -2.31 -3.50 -9.75
C GLU A 10 -3.39 -3.21 -8.69
N GLU A 11 -4.20 -4.23 -8.37
CA GLU A 11 -5.23 -4.19 -7.33
C GLU A 11 -4.66 -3.90 -5.93
N ILE A 12 -3.52 -4.50 -5.57
CA ILE A 12 -2.87 -4.26 -4.27
C ILE A 12 -2.22 -2.86 -4.23
N SER A 13 -1.67 -2.40 -5.35
CA SER A 13 -0.98 -1.11 -5.44
C SER A 13 -1.93 0.10 -5.47
N GLY A 14 -3.24 -0.12 -5.59
CA GLY A 14 -4.24 0.94 -5.65
C GLY A 14 -4.23 1.71 -6.97
N ASP A 15 -3.97 1.03 -8.10
CA ASP A 15 -4.02 1.59 -9.46
C ASP A 15 -2.95 2.67 -9.75
N VAL A 16 -1.89 2.71 -8.94
CA VAL A 16 -0.80 3.72 -9.04
C VAL A 16 0.23 3.31 -10.11
N VAL A 17 0.33 2.03 -10.44
CA VAL A 17 1.35 1.49 -11.36
C VAL A 17 0.70 0.54 -12.36
N GLU A 18 0.64 0.96 -13.63
CA GLU A 18 0.35 0.04 -14.74
C GLU A 18 1.54 -0.90 -14.91
N LEU A 19 1.36 -2.15 -14.50
CA LEU A 19 2.41 -3.17 -14.60
C LEU A 19 2.35 -3.83 -15.98
N ALA A 20 3.50 -3.91 -16.64
CA ALA A 20 3.62 -4.60 -17.92
C ALA A 20 3.28 -6.09 -17.76
N VAL A 21 2.09 -6.47 -18.25
CA VAL A 21 1.64 -7.86 -18.33
C VAL A 21 2.31 -8.52 -19.53
N ILE A 22 2.91 -9.69 -19.29
CA ILE A 22 3.47 -10.53 -20.34
C ILE A 22 2.28 -11.29 -20.93
N ASP A 23 1.87 -10.84 -22.10
CA ASP A 23 1.02 -11.54 -23.07
C ASP A 23 -0.50 -11.32 -22.97
N VAL A 24 -0.96 -10.25 -23.64
CA VAL A 24 -2.36 -10.02 -24.01
C VAL A 24 -2.67 -10.70 -25.36
N MET A 25 -1.66 -11.04 -26.15
CA MET A 25 -1.79 -11.56 -27.52
C MET A 25 -2.09 -13.06 -27.58
N GLY A 26 -1.86 -13.79 -26.48
CA GLY A 26 -2.21 -15.21 -26.35
C GLY A 26 -3.68 -15.49 -26.01
N LEU A 27 -4.48 -14.48 -25.65
CA LEU A 27 -5.91 -14.63 -25.41
C LEU A 27 -6.72 -14.33 -26.67
N ASP A 28 -7.78 -15.13 -26.88
CA ASP A 28 -8.73 -14.83 -27.96
C ASP A 28 -9.43 -13.49 -27.72
N SER A 29 -9.61 -12.75 -28.81
CA SER A 29 -10.23 -11.43 -28.85
C SER A 29 -11.62 -11.39 -28.19
N GLN A 30 -12.40 -12.48 -28.27
CA GLN A 30 -13.70 -12.57 -27.59
C GLN A 30 -13.56 -12.63 -26.07
N THR A 31 -12.55 -13.36 -25.58
CA THR A 31 -12.29 -13.49 -24.14
C THR A 31 -11.79 -12.16 -23.56
N LEU A 32 -10.99 -11.41 -24.31
CA LEU A 32 -10.57 -10.06 -23.95
C LEU A 32 -11.73 -9.09 -23.86
N ASN A 33 -12.64 -9.10 -24.84
CA ASN A 33 -13.84 -8.26 -24.80
C ASN A 33 -14.74 -8.61 -23.62
N HIS A 34 -14.90 -9.90 -23.31
CA HIS A 34 -15.66 -10.35 -22.13
C HIS A 34 -15.01 -9.90 -20.81
N LEU A 35 -13.67 -9.96 -20.70
CA LEU A 35 -12.94 -9.45 -19.54
C LEU A 35 -13.12 -7.95 -19.38
N TRP A 36 -13.06 -7.20 -20.48
CA TRP A 36 -13.26 -5.75 -20.47
C TRP A 36 -14.70 -5.39 -20.08
N GLU A 37 -15.70 -6.07 -20.62
CA GLU A 37 -17.12 -5.87 -20.28
C GLU A 37 -17.40 -6.17 -18.80
N CYS A 38 -16.84 -7.26 -18.25
CA CYS A 38 -16.96 -7.58 -16.83
C CYS A 38 -16.31 -6.53 -15.92
N SER A 39 -15.20 -5.93 -16.35
CA SER A 39 -14.49 -4.91 -15.58
C SER A 39 -15.20 -3.56 -15.63
N GLU A 40 -15.60 -3.10 -16.81
CA GLU A 40 -16.18 -1.76 -17.02
C GLU A 40 -17.67 -1.69 -16.66
N VAL A 41 -18.46 -2.65 -17.14
CA VAL A 41 -19.93 -2.62 -17.01
C VAL A 41 -20.36 -3.11 -15.63
N HIS A 42 -19.80 -4.23 -15.19
CA HIS A 42 -20.21 -4.90 -13.96
C HIS A 42 -19.36 -4.54 -12.73
N LYS A 43 -18.24 -3.83 -12.91
CA LYS A 43 -17.29 -3.46 -11.84
C LYS A 43 -16.80 -4.64 -11.02
N PHE A 44 -16.64 -5.81 -11.64
CA PHE A 44 -16.03 -6.95 -10.99
C PHE A 44 -14.52 -6.79 -10.91
N ASN A 45 -13.91 -7.38 -9.88
CA ASN A 45 -12.46 -7.40 -9.75
C ASN A 45 -11.84 -8.27 -10.87
N ARG A 46 -10.92 -7.69 -11.64
CA ARG A 46 -10.24 -8.35 -12.77
C ARG A 46 -9.60 -9.69 -12.35
N VAL A 47 -9.03 -9.75 -11.16
CA VAL A 47 -8.36 -10.95 -10.63
C VAL A 47 -9.34 -12.09 -10.40
N GLU A 48 -10.51 -11.78 -9.85
CA GLU A 48 -11.55 -12.78 -9.57
C GLU A 48 -12.08 -13.40 -10.86
N VAL A 49 -12.32 -12.56 -11.88
CA VAL A 49 -12.77 -13.03 -13.21
C VAL A 49 -11.71 -13.93 -13.86
N CYS A 50 -10.43 -13.56 -13.77
CA CYS A 50 -9.33 -14.38 -14.29
C CYS A 50 -9.21 -15.74 -13.60
N LEU A 51 -9.35 -15.78 -12.27
CA LEU A 51 -9.31 -17.02 -11.50
C LEU A 51 -10.50 -17.92 -11.81
N HIS A 52 -11.68 -17.35 -11.96
CA HIS A 52 -12.89 -18.08 -12.35
C HIS A 52 -12.75 -18.68 -13.77
N LEU A 53 -12.21 -17.90 -14.72
CA LEU A 53 -11.95 -18.36 -16.08
C LEU A 53 -10.96 -19.54 -16.09
N LEU A 54 -9.90 -19.45 -15.31
CA LEU A 54 -8.92 -20.53 -15.15
C LEU A 54 -9.57 -21.82 -14.63
N GLN A 55 -10.40 -21.73 -13.58
CA GLN A 55 -11.09 -22.89 -13.02
C GLN A 55 -12.08 -23.50 -14.02
N THR A 56 -12.78 -22.66 -14.78
CA THR A 56 -13.73 -23.10 -15.82
C THR A 56 -13.00 -23.82 -16.95
N LEU A 57 -11.84 -23.32 -17.38
CA LEU A 57 -11.01 -23.96 -18.41
C LEU A 57 -10.49 -25.33 -17.95
N ILE A 58 -10.04 -25.45 -16.70
CA ILE A 58 -9.59 -26.72 -16.13
C ILE A 58 -10.74 -27.74 -16.09
N THR A 59 -11.95 -27.30 -15.71
CA THR A 59 -13.14 -28.16 -15.67
C THR A 59 -13.54 -28.62 -17.06
N LYS A 60 -13.61 -27.72 -18.06
CA LYS A 60 -13.89 -28.08 -19.45
C LYS A 60 -12.87 -29.07 -20.01
N ALA A 61 -11.58 -28.86 -19.76
CA ALA A 61 -10.53 -29.77 -20.23
C ALA A 61 -10.62 -31.18 -19.60
N LEU A 62 -11.18 -31.29 -18.40
CA LEU A 62 -11.47 -32.57 -17.75
C LEU A 62 -12.66 -33.27 -18.44
N ASP A 63 -13.76 -32.55 -18.67
CA ASP A 63 -14.98 -33.07 -19.31
C ASP A 63 -14.72 -33.51 -20.76
N ASP A 64 -13.90 -32.75 -21.49
CA ASP A 64 -13.48 -33.06 -22.87
C ASP A 64 -12.51 -34.26 -22.93
N GLY A 65 -12.06 -34.78 -21.79
CA GLY A 65 -11.15 -35.93 -21.70
C GLY A 65 -9.71 -35.63 -22.16
N ILE A 66 -9.38 -34.36 -22.44
CA ILE A 66 -8.03 -33.88 -22.74
C ILE A 66 -7.14 -34.08 -21.50
N LEU A 67 -7.70 -33.84 -20.31
CA LEU A 67 -7.00 -33.90 -19.04
C LEU A 67 -7.31 -35.22 -18.29
N LYS A 68 -6.58 -36.31 -18.57
CA LYS A 68 -6.73 -37.60 -17.87
C LYS A 68 -6.00 -37.62 -16.51
N ILE A 69 -6.52 -36.88 -15.54
CA ILE A 69 -5.93 -36.78 -14.20
C ILE A 69 -6.90 -37.36 -13.16
N PRO A 70 -6.43 -38.15 -12.18
CA PRO A 70 -7.30 -38.68 -11.13
C PRO A 70 -7.85 -37.53 -10.24
N PRO A 71 -9.10 -37.63 -9.78
CA PRO A 71 -9.78 -36.57 -9.00
C PRO A 71 -8.99 -35.99 -7.80
N PRO A 72 -8.22 -36.78 -7.02
CA PRO A 72 -7.46 -36.25 -5.88
C PRO A 72 -6.39 -35.22 -6.25
N ILE A 73 -5.78 -35.34 -7.43
CA ILE A 73 -4.75 -34.39 -7.89
C ILE A 73 -5.40 -33.08 -8.31
N LEU A 74 -6.52 -33.17 -9.03
CA LEU A 74 -7.27 -32.00 -9.47
C LEU A 74 -7.82 -31.20 -8.28
N SER A 75 -8.33 -31.89 -7.26
CA SER A 75 -8.75 -31.25 -6.00
C SER A 75 -7.61 -30.46 -5.35
N ARG A 76 -6.38 -31.00 -5.35
CA ARG A 76 -5.20 -30.30 -4.83
C ARG A 76 -4.89 -29.03 -5.63
N VAL A 77 -5.03 -29.05 -6.96
CA VAL A 77 -4.83 -27.86 -7.81
C VAL A 77 -5.82 -26.76 -7.44
N TYR A 78 -7.11 -27.08 -7.32
CA TYR A 78 -8.13 -26.12 -6.90
C TYR A 78 -7.88 -25.56 -5.50
N GLN A 79 -7.44 -26.39 -4.56
CA GLN A 79 -7.06 -25.95 -3.22
C GLN A 79 -5.87 -24.97 -3.25
N THR A 80 -4.84 -25.23 -4.06
CA THR A 80 -3.69 -24.33 -4.20
C THR A 80 -4.10 -22.97 -4.78
N ILE A 81 -4.96 -22.97 -5.81
CA ILE A 81 -5.49 -21.74 -6.42
C ILE A 81 -6.30 -20.94 -5.39
N SER A 82 -7.20 -21.61 -4.67
CA SER A 82 -8.03 -20.98 -3.63
C SER A 82 -7.19 -20.38 -2.49
N ARG A 83 -6.17 -21.10 -2.01
CA ARG A 83 -5.22 -20.59 -1.01
C ARG A 83 -4.46 -19.36 -1.51
N GLY A 84 -4.04 -19.37 -2.78
CA GLY A 84 -3.40 -18.21 -3.42
C GLY A 84 -4.29 -16.98 -3.42
N PHE A 85 -5.57 -17.15 -3.73
CA PHE A 85 -6.56 -16.07 -3.70
C PHE A 85 -6.80 -15.52 -2.28
N VAL A 86 -6.91 -16.40 -1.28
CA VAL A 86 -7.05 -15.96 0.13
C VAL A 86 -5.83 -15.16 0.59
N ASN A 87 -4.62 -15.55 0.18
CA ASN A 87 -3.41 -14.79 0.50
C ASN A 87 -3.41 -13.40 -0.15
N LEU A 88 -3.89 -13.28 -1.39
CA LEU A 88 -4.09 -11.99 -2.05
C LEU A 88 -5.08 -11.12 -1.27
N LEU A 89 -6.25 -11.66 -0.91
CA LEU A 89 -7.24 -10.92 -0.12
C LEU A 89 -6.71 -10.50 1.24
N ASN A 90 -5.91 -11.34 1.90
CA ASN A 90 -5.27 -10.98 3.16
C ASN A 90 -4.23 -9.87 2.97
N THR A 91 -3.46 -9.90 1.88
CA THR A 91 -2.51 -8.83 1.53
C THR A 91 -3.26 -7.52 1.27
N LYS A 92 -4.36 -7.58 0.52
CA LYS A 92 -5.24 -6.43 0.28
C LYS A 92 -5.77 -5.84 1.58
N LYS A 93 -6.20 -6.67 2.53
CA LYS A 93 -6.63 -6.18 3.86
C LYS A 93 -5.52 -5.44 4.58
N ILE A 94 -4.26 -5.89 4.49
CA ILE A 94 -3.13 -5.20 5.12
C ILE A 94 -2.93 -3.83 4.47
N THR A 95 -2.97 -3.76 3.14
CA THR A 95 -2.83 -2.49 2.41
C THR A 95 -4.00 -1.53 2.66
N ASP A 96 -5.22 -2.04 2.78
CA ASP A 96 -6.43 -1.24 3.05
C ASP A 96 -6.52 -0.79 4.51
N THR A 97 -5.86 -1.49 5.44
CA THR A 97 -5.89 -1.15 6.87
C THR A 97 -4.98 0.03 7.13
N LYS A 98 -5.55 1.23 7.05
CA LYS A 98 -4.88 2.46 7.47
C LYS A 98 -4.62 2.44 8.97
N PHE A 99 -3.50 3.04 9.38
CA PHE A 99 -3.17 3.22 10.78
C PHE A 99 -4.31 3.97 11.52
N PRO A 100 -4.71 3.52 12.72
CA PRO A 100 -5.82 4.11 13.45
C PRO A 100 -5.56 5.58 13.80
N TYR A 101 -6.49 6.44 13.39
CA TYR A 101 -6.44 7.89 13.58
C TYR A 101 -6.09 8.37 15.00
N PRO A 102 -6.69 7.85 16.11
CA PRO A 102 -6.39 8.38 17.44
C PRO A 102 -4.93 8.12 17.85
N PHE A 103 -4.35 7.00 17.43
CA PHE A 103 -2.93 6.73 17.69
C PHE A 103 -2.04 7.70 16.92
N ALA A 104 -2.46 8.09 15.71
CA ALA A 104 -1.72 9.07 14.95
C ALA A 104 -1.65 10.40 15.74
N GLN A 105 -2.80 10.92 16.16
CA GLN A 105 -2.84 12.17 16.93
C GLN A 105 -2.00 12.15 18.21
N ILE A 106 -1.99 11.03 18.94
CA ILE A 106 -1.19 10.89 20.16
C ILE A 106 0.31 11.00 19.86
N ILE A 107 0.79 10.33 18.80
CA ILE A 107 2.21 10.39 18.40
C ILE A 107 2.60 11.82 18.00
N ALA A 108 1.72 12.55 17.29
CA ALA A 108 1.96 13.95 16.91
C ALA A 108 2.11 14.86 18.13
N VAL A 109 1.18 14.73 19.09
CA VAL A 109 1.21 15.50 20.34
C VAL A 109 2.46 15.17 21.14
N PHE A 110 2.82 13.88 21.22
CA PHE A 110 4.02 13.45 21.94
C PHE A 110 5.31 14.02 21.32
N LEU A 111 5.37 14.10 19.99
CA LEU A 111 6.49 14.71 19.27
C LEU A 111 6.58 16.22 19.51
N LEU A 112 5.44 16.94 19.58
CA LEU A 112 5.41 18.36 19.95
C LEU A 112 5.89 18.60 21.38
N VAL A 113 5.47 17.76 22.33
CA VAL A 113 5.96 17.83 23.71
C VAL A 113 7.47 17.55 23.75
N HIS A 114 7.95 16.59 22.96
CA HIS A 114 9.38 16.25 22.87
C HIS A 114 10.23 17.43 22.36
N ILE A 115 9.74 18.21 21.38
CA ILE A 115 10.44 19.42 20.89
C ILE A 115 10.65 20.45 22.00
N LEU A 116 9.71 20.58 22.94
CA LEU A 116 9.80 21.56 24.03
C LEU A 116 10.57 21.02 25.24
N LEU A 117 10.35 19.75 25.60
CA LEU A 117 10.88 19.15 26.81
C LEU A 117 12.38 18.82 26.69
N THR A 118 12.80 18.31 25.53
CA THR A 118 14.20 17.91 25.28
C THR A 118 15.20 19.08 25.41
N PRO A 119 15.00 20.26 24.79
CA PRO A 119 15.89 21.40 25.01
C PRO A 119 15.85 21.93 26.44
N ALA A 120 14.70 21.91 27.10
CA ALA A 120 14.60 22.31 28.51
C ALA A 120 15.45 21.40 29.42
N LEU A 121 15.32 20.08 29.27
CA LEU A 121 16.06 19.10 30.08
C LEU A 121 17.57 19.14 29.81
N ILE A 122 17.99 19.25 28.55
CA ILE A 122 19.41 19.28 28.19
C ILE A 122 20.05 20.60 28.65
N SER A 123 19.34 21.73 28.57
CA SER A 123 19.83 23.02 29.08
C SER A 123 20.06 23.02 30.60
N ALA A 124 19.27 22.27 31.36
CA ALA A 124 19.42 22.13 32.81
C ALA A 124 20.52 21.14 33.22
N SER A 125 20.85 20.18 32.36
CA SER A 125 21.74 19.06 32.72
C SER A 125 23.17 19.21 32.20
N VAL A 126 23.38 19.92 31.07
CA VAL A 126 24.68 20.01 30.40
C VAL A 126 25.32 21.39 30.65
N PRO A 127 26.43 21.48 31.41
CA PRO A 127 27.09 22.75 31.70
C PRO A 127 27.84 23.35 30.49
N HIS A 128 28.13 22.54 29.46
CA HIS A 128 28.90 22.96 28.29
C HIS A 128 28.01 23.60 27.21
N ARG A 129 28.15 24.92 27.03
CA ARG A 129 27.30 25.75 26.13
C ARG A 129 27.27 25.30 24.66
N PHE A 130 28.36 24.74 24.14
CA PHE A 130 28.42 24.27 22.75
C PHE A 130 27.88 22.85 22.54
N LEU A 131 27.90 22.01 23.58
CA LEU A 131 27.47 20.61 23.43
C LEU A 131 25.96 20.47 23.62
N ALA A 132 25.36 21.32 24.47
CA ALA A 132 23.92 21.35 24.69
C ALA A 132 23.07 21.42 23.39
N PRO A 133 23.30 22.37 22.46
CA PRO A 133 22.51 22.44 21.22
C PRO A 133 22.73 21.26 20.27
N VAL A 134 23.94 20.69 20.25
CA VAL A 134 24.26 19.52 19.41
C VAL A 134 23.51 18.28 19.88
N PHE A 135 23.46 18.05 21.20
CA PHE A 135 22.71 16.93 21.77
C PHE A 135 21.20 17.09 21.62
N THR A 136 20.66 18.31 21.76
CA THR A 136 19.23 18.57 21.52
C THR A 136 18.86 18.35 20.06
N PHE A 137 19.71 18.81 19.13
CA PHE A 137 19.49 18.63 17.70
C PHE A 137 19.48 17.15 17.34
N LEU A 138 20.47 16.37 17.79
CA LEU A 138 20.55 14.94 17.50
C LEU A 138 19.34 14.16 18.04
N ALA A 139 18.89 14.47 19.26
CA ALA A 139 17.75 13.81 19.88
C ALA A 139 16.44 14.10 19.13
N VAL A 140 16.18 15.37 18.81
CA VAL A 140 14.97 15.76 18.07
C VAL A 140 15.02 15.24 16.63
N PHE A 141 16.15 15.41 15.94
CA PHE A 141 16.35 14.94 14.56
C PHE A 141 16.20 13.41 14.46
N GLY A 142 16.73 12.65 15.42
CA GLY A 142 16.60 11.19 15.45
C GLY A 142 15.15 10.75 15.57
N MET A 143 14.38 11.36 16.48
CA MET A 143 12.96 11.04 16.66
C MET A 143 12.12 11.44 15.44
N PHE A 144 12.42 12.56 14.79
CA PHE A 144 11.78 12.96 13.54
C PHE A 144 12.13 12.04 12.36
N SER A 145 13.39 11.60 12.26
CA SER A 145 13.84 10.69 11.20
C SER A 145 13.15 9.33 11.26
N LEU A 146 12.93 8.80 12.47
CA LEU A 146 12.19 7.55 12.67
C LEU A 146 10.73 7.69 12.26
N MET A 147 10.08 8.79 12.63
CA MET A 147 8.68 9.05 12.27
C MET A 147 8.48 9.23 10.76
N LEU A 148 9.43 9.89 10.09
CA LEU A 148 9.37 10.10 8.64
C LEU A 148 9.66 8.83 7.84
N GLY A 149 10.53 7.96 8.35
CA GLY A 149 10.97 6.74 7.66
C GLY A 149 9.93 5.64 7.55
N GLU A 150 8.97 5.56 8.48
CA GLU A 150 7.96 4.50 8.45
C GLU A 150 6.75 4.85 7.58
N ASP A 151 6.18 6.07 7.67
CA ASP A 151 4.99 6.48 6.90
C ASP A 151 4.61 7.96 7.17
N GLY A 152 5.59 8.86 7.26
CA GLY A 152 5.36 10.26 7.68
C GLY A 152 4.35 11.02 6.81
N ALA A 153 4.28 10.70 5.52
CA ALA A 153 3.32 11.26 4.57
C ALA A 153 1.89 10.76 4.85
N SER A 154 1.68 9.47 5.08
CA SER A 154 0.37 8.86 5.31
C SER A 154 -0.32 9.42 6.57
N PHE A 155 0.47 9.69 7.60
CA PHE A 155 0.01 10.27 8.86
C PHE A 155 -0.48 11.72 8.70
N PHE A 156 0.28 12.57 8.00
CA PHE A 156 -0.11 13.96 7.75
C PHE A 156 -1.21 14.09 6.68
N VAL A 157 -1.19 13.23 5.65
CA VAL A 157 -2.25 13.11 4.64
C VAL A 157 -3.58 12.70 5.26
N CYS A 158 -3.57 11.85 6.30
CA CYS A 158 -4.77 11.49 7.06
C CYS A 158 -5.35 12.68 7.84
N SER A 159 -4.50 13.55 8.41
CA SER A 159 -4.94 14.80 9.05
C SER A 159 -5.50 15.82 8.05
N ALA A 160 -4.89 15.93 6.85
CA ALA A 160 -5.31 16.88 5.81
C ALA A 160 -6.57 16.43 5.03
N SER A 161 -6.81 15.12 4.89
CA SER A 161 -7.96 14.58 4.14
C SER A 161 -9.32 14.88 4.80
N TYR A 162 -9.36 15.16 6.11
CA TYR A 162 -10.58 15.60 6.81
C TYR A 162 -10.82 17.11 6.75
N LEU A 163 -9.89 17.90 6.18
CA LEU A 163 -10.08 19.32 5.87
C LEU A 163 -10.69 19.56 4.47
N ASN A 164 -11.11 18.49 3.77
CA ASN A 164 -11.77 18.52 2.46
C ASN A 164 -10.95 19.24 1.36
N ILE A 165 -9.64 19.06 1.38
CA ILE A 165 -8.73 19.61 0.36
C ILE A 165 -8.62 18.58 -0.79
N PRO A 166 -8.82 18.98 -2.06
CA PRO A 166 -8.87 18.07 -3.19
C PRO A 166 -7.54 17.32 -3.42
N ARG A 167 -7.65 16.05 -3.86
CA ARG A 167 -6.53 15.11 -4.12
C ARG A 167 -5.43 15.62 -5.08
N ASN A 168 -5.66 16.69 -5.84
CA ASN A 168 -4.64 17.22 -6.75
C ASN A 168 -3.53 18.03 -6.04
N SER A 169 -3.66 18.25 -4.72
CA SER A 169 -2.71 19.01 -3.90
C SER A 169 -1.74 18.13 -3.08
N TYR A 170 -1.71 16.81 -3.28
CA TYR A 170 -0.80 15.91 -2.54
C TYR A 170 0.68 16.22 -2.79
N SER A 171 1.05 16.67 -3.99
CA SER A 171 2.41 17.16 -4.30
C SER A 171 2.73 18.51 -3.61
N GLN A 172 1.72 19.28 -3.23
CA GLN A 172 1.87 20.57 -2.56
C GLN A 172 2.08 20.43 -1.04
N ALA A 173 1.51 19.38 -0.43
CA ALA A 173 1.70 19.07 0.99
C ALA A 173 3.13 18.63 1.33
N GLU A 174 3.77 17.87 0.43
CA GLU A 174 5.21 17.59 0.51
C GLU A 174 6.02 18.89 0.51
N TYR A 175 5.66 19.85 -0.35
CA TYR A 175 6.28 21.17 -0.45
C TYR A 175 6.18 22.00 0.85
N TYR A 176 5.04 21.97 1.55
CA TYR A 176 4.89 22.69 2.82
C TYR A 176 5.69 22.06 3.97
N THR A 177 5.88 20.74 3.98
CA THR A 177 6.76 20.07 4.95
C THR A 177 8.23 20.39 4.68
N TYR A 178 8.65 20.45 3.41
CA TYR A 178 9.97 20.98 3.06
C TYR A 178 10.13 22.43 3.54
N ILE A 179 9.11 23.29 3.37
CA ILE A 179 9.14 24.68 3.85
C ILE A 179 9.21 24.76 5.39
N TYR A 180 8.46 23.95 6.14
CA TYR A 180 8.49 23.94 7.61
C TYR A 180 9.83 23.41 8.17
N ILE A 181 10.42 22.41 7.53
CA ILE A 181 11.77 21.91 7.88
C ILE A 181 12.83 22.98 7.54
N TYR A 182 12.74 23.64 6.38
CA TYR A 182 13.65 24.74 6.01
C TYR A 182 13.50 25.98 6.92
N MET A 183 12.29 26.28 7.39
CA MET A 183 12.00 27.42 8.27
C MET A 183 12.45 27.19 9.72
N PHE A 184 12.67 25.94 10.16
CA PHE A 184 13.22 25.61 11.49
C PHE A 184 14.73 25.34 11.48
N VAL A 185 15.33 25.17 10.30
CA VAL A 185 16.78 24.94 10.09
C VAL A 185 17.52 26.25 9.71
N THR A 186 16.81 27.36 9.50
CA THR A 186 17.39 28.71 9.35
C THR A 186 17.15 29.54 10.60
#